data_AF-A0A384L1Q1-F1
#
_entry.id   AF-A0A384L1Q1-F1
#
_cell.length_a   1.000
_cell.length_b   1.000
_cell.length_c   1.000
_cell.angle_alpha   90.00
_cell.angle_beta   90.00
_cell.angle_gamma   90.00
#
_symmetry.space_group_name_H-M   'P 1'
#
loop_
_entity.id
_entity.type
_entity.pdbx_description
1 polymer ?
#
loop_
_entity_poly.entity_id
_entity_poly.type
_entity_poly.pdbx_seq_one_letter_code
_entity_poly.pdbx_strand_id
1 'polypeptide(L)'
;MSDSSSAPADDGSSPDADADAAMSDAELAALREEVEAKYDFENFGPADMAKMTPEEWDAAFDPDSWVVGEELLDRVEQELRYRVAIREVFAVLERVTENGEPRILAYSDEGYAVVYPDGSVEGEGTVLRDVKPTVALCSMEDFEVNDAPETVRLPEPEEVAQGTGDFGNRMLQIVAFGQLLGGFALIGAWLVLPDLDSIIAPLAGLGFLVIGFFLFVVVANARLSDRFRAEEYRDRLRVMGLEGGSRPEFVPTFDGDENVASLVEAPERDALSSEG
;
A
#
# COMPACT_ATOMS: atom_id res chain seq x y z
N MET A 1 -21.76 7.38 68.24
CA MET A 1 -22.97 8.05 67.72
C MET A 1 -23.44 7.25 66.54
N SER A 2 -24.65 6.73 66.61
CA SER A 2 -25.39 6.14 65.49
C SER A 2 -25.78 7.27 64.52
N ASP A 3 -25.79 6.99 63.22
CA ASP A 3 -27.04 7.01 62.47
C ASP A 3 -26.91 6.29 61.12
N SER A 4 -27.76 5.30 60.95
CA SER A 4 -28.04 4.63 59.68
C SER A 4 -28.89 5.55 58.81
N SER A 5 -28.61 5.62 57.52
CA SER A 5 -29.58 6.11 56.54
C SER A 5 -29.75 5.05 55.45
N SER A 6 -30.84 4.29 55.58
CA SER A 6 -31.38 3.44 54.54
C SER A 6 -32.06 4.30 53.47
N ALA A 7 -31.73 4.06 52.20
CA ALA A 7 -32.54 4.46 51.05
C ALA A 7 -33.06 3.18 50.36
N PRO A 8 -34.27 3.21 49.77
CA PRO A 8 -35.03 2.01 49.46
C PRO A 8 -34.54 1.31 48.19
N ALA A 9 -34.67 -0.01 48.17
CA ALA A 9 -34.60 -0.81 46.95
C ALA A 9 -35.85 -0.52 46.12
N ASP A 10 -35.66 0.10 44.96
CA ASP A 10 -36.67 0.24 43.92
C ASP A 10 -36.69 -1.06 43.11
N ASP A 11 -37.72 -1.87 43.37
CA ASP A 11 -38.08 -3.06 42.59
C ASP A 11 -38.72 -2.60 41.27
N GLY A 12 -37.86 -2.10 40.38
CA GLY A 12 -38.18 -1.88 38.98
C GLY A 12 -37.87 -3.13 38.19
N SER A 13 -38.79 -4.10 38.19
CA SER A 13 -38.83 -5.15 37.17
C SER A 13 -38.83 -4.47 35.79
N SER A 14 -37.68 -4.47 35.13
CA SER A 14 -37.54 -4.01 33.74
C SER A 14 -38.13 -5.10 32.83
N PRO A 15 -39.18 -4.83 32.05
CA PRO A 15 -39.75 -5.79 31.14
C PRO A 15 -39.05 -5.68 29.78
N ASP A 16 -37.75 -5.98 29.71
CA ASP A 16 -36.98 -6.00 28.45
C ASP A 16 -35.93 -7.14 28.49
N ALA A 17 -36.37 -8.35 28.82
CA ALA A 17 -35.54 -9.56 28.82
C ALA A 17 -35.94 -10.58 27.74
N ASP A 18 -36.73 -10.18 26.74
CA ASP A 18 -37.21 -11.09 25.67
C ASP A 18 -37.34 -10.36 24.32
N ALA A 19 -36.24 -9.79 23.80
CA ALA A 19 -36.19 -9.25 22.44
C ALA A 19 -34.81 -9.42 21.77
N ASP A 20 -34.12 -10.52 22.07
CA ASP A 20 -32.90 -10.90 21.36
C ASP A 20 -33.01 -12.36 20.91
N ALA A 21 -34.12 -12.66 20.24
CA ALA A 21 -34.19 -13.87 19.44
C ALA A 21 -33.32 -13.60 18.21
N ALA A 22 -32.05 -14.01 18.29
CA ALA A 22 -31.16 -14.05 17.14
C ALA A 22 -31.94 -14.64 15.95
N MET A 23 -32.11 -13.85 14.89
CA MET A 23 -32.77 -14.31 13.67
C MET A 23 -32.06 -15.57 13.18
N SER A 24 -32.82 -16.55 12.74
CA SER A 24 -32.22 -17.74 12.15
C SER A 24 -31.51 -17.39 10.83
N ASP A 25 -30.46 -18.12 10.47
CA ASP A 25 -29.71 -17.92 9.22
C ASP A 25 -30.63 -17.86 7.99
N ALA A 26 -31.72 -18.62 8.00
CA ALA A 26 -32.72 -18.64 6.93
C ALA A 26 -33.53 -17.34 6.84
N GLU A 27 -33.85 -16.72 7.98
CA GLU A 27 -34.55 -15.43 8.04
C GLU A 27 -33.61 -14.30 7.64
N LEU A 28 -32.35 -14.36 8.05
CA LEU A 28 -31.32 -13.40 7.67
C LEU A 28 -31.04 -13.45 6.15
N ALA A 29 -30.93 -14.64 5.57
CA ALA A 29 -30.77 -14.84 4.13
C ALA A 29 -31.95 -14.30 3.32
N ALA A 30 -33.18 -14.50 3.82
CA ALA A 30 -34.37 -13.94 3.18
C ALA A 30 -34.39 -12.40 3.25
N LEU A 31 -33.97 -11.82 4.37
CA LEU A 31 -33.83 -10.38 4.53
C LEU A 31 -32.73 -9.81 3.61
N ARG A 32 -31.62 -10.53 3.44
CA ARG A 32 -30.55 -10.16 2.49
C ARG A 32 -31.06 -10.06 1.06
N GLU A 33 -31.81 -11.08 0.59
CA GLU A 33 -32.40 -11.06 -0.75
C GLU A 33 -33.38 -9.88 -0.94
N GLU A 34 -34.16 -9.54 0.09
CA GLU A 34 -35.04 -8.36 0.06
C GLU A 34 -34.25 -7.05 -0.03
N VAL A 35 -33.16 -6.93 0.72
CA VAL A 35 -32.29 -5.74 0.73
C VAL A 35 -31.56 -5.57 -0.60
N GLU A 36 -31.04 -6.65 -1.19
CA GLU A 36 -30.44 -6.65 -2.54
C GLU A 36 -31.43 -6.25 -3.63
N ALA A 37 -32.71 -6.58 -3.49
CA ALA A 37 -33.75 -6.12 -4.41
C ALA A 37 -34.14 -4.65 -4.19
N LYS A 38 -34.01 -4.14 -2.95
CA LYS A 38 -34.44 -2.79 -2.56
C LYS A 38 -33.40 -1.72 -2.88
N TYR A 39 -32.11 -2.04 -2.82
CA TYR A 39 -31.01 -1.09 -3.00
C TYR A 39 -30.12 -1.44 -4.19
N ASP A 40 -29.67 -0.42 -4.92
CA ASP A 40 -28.65 -0.57 -5.97
C ASP A 40 -27.26 -0.44 -5.33
N PHE A 41 -26.62 -1.58 -5.04
CA PHE A 41 -25.31 -1.61 -4.40
C PHE A 41 -24.17 -1.04 -5.28
N GLU A 42 -24.32 -1.02 -6.61
CA GLU A 42 -23.32 -0.44 -7.52
C GLU A 42 -23.26 1.08 -7.43
N ASN A 43 -24.38 1.72 -7.08
CA ASN A 43 -24.50 3.17 -6.92
C ASN A 43 -24.94 3.58 -5.51
N PHE A 44 -24.55 2.78 -4.51
CA PHE A 44 -24.91 2.98 -3.12
C PHE A 44 -24.18 4.18 -2.51
N GLY A 45 -24.92 5.11 -1.91
CA GLY A 45 -24.35 6.34 -1.35
C GLY A 45 -24.79 6.65 0.09
N PRO A 46 -24.27 7.75 0.68
CA PRO A 46 -24.61 8.16 2.05
C PRO A 46 -26.12 8.38 2.28
N ALA A 47 -26.86 8.77 1.24
CA ALA A 47 -28.31 8.95 1.32
C ALA A 47 -29.07 7.62 1.46
N ASP A 48 -28.51 6.51 0.95
CA ASP A 48 -29.10 5.19 1.05
C ASP A 48 -28.73 4.52 2.38
N MET A 49 -27.50 4.73 2.85
CA MET A 49 -27.07 4.39 4.22
C MET A 49 -28.02 4.98 5.28
N ALA A 50 -28.47 6.23 5.10
CA ALA A 50 -29.38 6.90 6.03
C ALA A 50 -30.82 6.36 6.01
N LYS A 51 -31.21 5.63 4.96
CA LYS A 51 -32.55 5.03 4.83
C LYS A 51 -32.59 3.59 5.33
N MET A 52 -31.43 2.94 5.44
CA MET A 52 -31.30 1.53 5.77
C MET A 52 -31.53 1.33 7.27
N THR A 53 -32.36 0.35 7.62
CA THR A 53 -32.56 -0.01 9.03
C THR A 53 -31.36 -0.81 9.56
N PRO A 54 -31.18 -0.91 10.90
CA PRO A 54 -30.11 -1.75 11.46
C PRO A 54 -30.20 -3.21 11.01
N GLU A 55 -31.40 -3.79 10.96
CA GLU A 55 -31.64 -5.17 10.49
C GLU A 55 -31.28 -5.34 9.00
N GLU A 56 -31.60 -4.36 8.17
CA GLU A 56 -31.21 -4.37 6.75
C GLU A 56 -29.68 -4.25 6.59
N TRP A 57 -29.03 -3.46 7.45
CA TRP A 57 -27.58 -3.32 7.51
C TRP A 57 -26.90 -4.63 7.90
N ASP A 58 -27.37 -5.27 8.96
CA ASP A 58 -26.83 -6.55 9.45
C ASP A 58 -27.03 -7.66 8.40
N ALA A 59 -28.17 -7.66 7.70
CA ALA A 59 -28.39 -8.61 6.60
C ALA A 59 -27.47 -8.35 5.40
N ALA A 60 -27.24 -7.08 5.02
CA ALA A 60 -26.40 -6.73 3.88
C ALA A 60 -24.89 -6.86 4.15
N PHE A 61 -24.46 -6.61 5.39
CA PHE A 61 -23.06 -6.57 5.81
C PHE A 61 -22.85 -7.46 7.03
N ASP A 62 -23.20 -8.74 6.85
CA ASP A 62 -23.14 -9.74 7.89
C ASP A 62 -21.68 -10.05 8.27
N PRO A 63 -21.23 -9.66 9.47
CA PRO A 63 -19.85 -9.85 9.89
C PRO A 63 -19.49 -11.33 10.07
N ASP A 64 -20.49 -12.19 10.31
CA ASP A 64 -20.29 -13.64 10.46
C ASP A 64 -20.09 -14.34 9.11
N SER A 65 -20.40 -13.65 7.99
CA SER A 65 -20.09 -14.11 6.64
C SER A 65 -18.65 -13.85 6.20
N TRP A 66 -17.88 -13.07 6.95
CA TRP A 66 -16.48 -12.82 6.62
C TRP A 66 -15.59 -14.03 6.95
N VAL A 67 -14.68 -14.33 6.03
CA VAL A 67 -13.68 -15.37 6.21
C VAL A 67 -12.69 -14.92 7.29
N VAL A 68 -12.57 -15.74 8.35
CA VAL A 68 -11.64 -15.56 9.48
C VAL A 68 -10.91 -16.87 9.77
N GLY A 69 -9.98 -16.84 10.73
CA GLY A 69 -9.22 -18.00 11.16
C GLY A 69 -8.06 -18.34 10.22
N GLU A 70 -7.70 -19.62 10.17
CA GLU A 70 -6.60 -20.12 9.33
C GLU A 70 -6.89 -19.94 7.84
N GLU A 71 -8.16 -20.05 7.43
CA GLU A 71 -8.57 -19.85 6.04
C GLU A 71 -8.30 -18.42 5.56
N LEU A 72 -8.56 -17.42 6.40
CA LEU A 72 -8.20 -16.04 6.09
C LEU A 72 -6.68 -15.89 5.93
N LEU A 73 -5.91 -16.50 6.82
CA LEU A 73 -4.45 -16.42 6.76
C LEU A 73 -3.90 -17.08 5.49
N ASP A 74 -4.46 -18.21 5.06
CA ASP A 74 -4.10 -18.88 3.79
C ASP A 74 -4.42 -18.00 2.58
N ARG A 75 -5.61 -17.38 2.55
CA ARG A 75 -6.04 -16.45 1.49
C ARG A 75 -5.11 -15.23 1.43
N VAL A 76 -4.81 -14.63 2.58
CA VAL A 76 -3.91 -13.48 2.70
C VAL A 76 -2.50 -13.84 2.28
N GLU A 77 -1.98 -14.99 2.71
CA GLU A 77 -0.67 -15.49 2.31
C GLU A 77 -0.57 -15.58 0.79
N GLN A 78 -1.54 -16.22 0.14
CA GLN A 78 -1.52 -16.43 -1.30
C GLN A 78 -1.66 -15.11 -2.08
N GLU A 79 -2.57 -14.23 -1.69
CA GLU A 79 -2.76 -12.93 -2.32
C GLU A 79 -1.53 -12.01 -2.13
N LEU A 80 -0.94 -11.96 -0.93
CA LEU A 80 0.26 -11.17 -0.69
C LEU A 80 1.45 -11.71 -1.48
N ARG A 81 1.63 -13.03 -1.59
CA ARG A 81 2.64 -13.65 -2.45
C ARG A 81 2.47 -13.20 -3.91
N TYR A 82 1.24 -13.19 -4.41
CA TYR A 82 0.95 -12.69 -5.76
C TYR A 82 1.30 -11.20 -5.91
N ARG A 83 0.87 -10.35 -4.97
CA ARG A 83 1.16 -8.91 -4.98
C ARG A 83 2.64 -8.57 -4.89
N VAL A 84 3.41 -9.37 -4.15
CA VAL A 84 4.88 -9.25 -4.13
C VAL A 84 5.45 -9.63 -5.50
N ALA A 85 4.96 -10.70 -6.13
CA ALA A 85 5.42 -11.12 -7.45
C ALA A 85 5.17 -10.06 -8.54
N ILE A 86 4.03 -9.37 -8.50
CA ILE A 86 3.71 -8.27 -9.42
C ILE A 86 4.25 -6.89 -8.98
N ARG A 87 5.01 -6.84 -7.89
CA ARG A 87 5.69 -5.64 -7.35
C ARG A 87 4.72 -4.55 -6.87
N GLU A 88 3.54 -4.93 -6.41
CA GLU A 88 2.60 -4.03 -5.73
C GLU A 88 2.88 -3.93 -4.23
N VAL A 89 3.42 -4.99 -3.63
CA VAL A 89 3.82 -5.04 -2.22
C VAL A 89 5.33 -5.34 -2.14
N PHE A 90 6.07 -4.57 -1.35
CA PHE A 90 7.49 -4.78 -1.11
C PHE A 90 7.71 -5.20 0.35
N ALA A 91 7.57 -6.50 0.60
CA ALA A 91 7.77 -7.07 1.91
C ALA A 91 8.27 -8.52 1.80
N VAL A 92 9.05 -8.94 2.79
CA VAL A 92 9.29 -10.34 3.11
C VAL A 92 8.04 -10.86 3.85
N LEU A 93 7.59 -12.05 3.49
CA LEU A 93 6.42 -12.70 4.11
C LEU A 93 6.88 -13.92 4.92
N GLU A 94 6.36 -14.07 6.13
CA GLU A 94 6.64 -15.17 7.04
C GLU A 94 5.36 -15.62 7.73
N ARG A 95 5.23 -16.94 7.94
CA ARG A 95 4.18 -17.51 8.79
C ARG A 95 4.74 -17.70 10.19
N VAL A 96 4.31 -16.86 11.12
CA VAL A 96 4.82 -16.84 12.50
C VAL A 96 3.77 -17.38 13.45
N THR A 97 4.17 -17.65 14.70
CA THR A 97 3.24 -18.10 15.74
C THR A 97 3.41 -17.21 16.96
N GLU A 98 2.32 -16.70 17.52
CA GLU A 98 2.35 -15.96 18.80
C GLU A 98 1.35 -16.60 19.76
N ASN A 99 1.80 -16.96 20.95
CA ASN A 99 0.99 -17.61 21.98
C ASN A 99 0.32 -18.91 21.49
N GLY A 100 0.92 -19.59 20.52
CA GLY A 100 0.40 -20.81 19.90
C GLY A 100 -0.62 -20.60 18.77
N GLU A 101 -0.89 -19.36 18.38
CA GLU A 101 -1.79 -19.03 17.25
C GLU A 101 -1.00 -18.59 16.01
N PRO A 102 -1.36 -19.08 14.80
CA PRO A 102 -0.68 -18.73 13.57
C PRO A 102 -0.98 -17.27 13.17
N ARG A 103 0.00 -16.61 12.55
CA ARG A 103 -0.11 -15.24 12.03
C ARG A 103 0.70 -15.08 10.76
N ILE A 104 0.35 -14.09 9.94
CA ILE A 104 1.16 -13.68 8.79
C ILE A 104 1.91 -12.42 9.15
N LEU A 105 3.24 -12.48 9.08
CA LEU A 105 4.12 -11.34 9.23
C LEU A 105 4.61 -10.89 7.85
N ALA A 106 4.36 -9.63 7.52
CA ALA A 106 4.97 -8.95 6.39
C ALA A 106 5.92 -7.87 6.92
N TYR A 107 7.14 -7.79 6.42
CA TYR A 107 8.06 -6.72 6.83
C TYR A 107 8.98 -6.26 5.71
N SER A 108 9.42 -5.01 5.82
CA SER A 108 10.45 -4.40 5.01
C SER A 108 11.49 -3.75 5.92
N ASP A 109 12.37 -2.92 5.36
CA ASP A 109 13.32 -2.11 6.12
C ASP A 109 12.68 -0.87 6.80
N GLU A 110 11.46 -0.47 6.40
CA GLU A 110 10.79 0.74 6.89
C GLU A 110 9.46 0.49 7.60
N GLY A 111 9.02 -0.77 7.70
CA GLY A 111 7.76 -1.08 8.34
C GLY A 111 7.46 -2.56 8.36
N TYR A 112 6.38 -2.89 9.06
CA TYR A 112 5.88 -4.26 9.16
C TYR A 112 4.37 -4.26 9.33
N ALA A 113 3.76 -5.41 9.09
CA ALA A 113 2.37 -5.70 9.36
C ALA A 113 2.23 -7.13 9.87
N VAL A 114 1.45 -7.32 10.92
CA VAL A 114 1.08 -8.61 11.50
C VAL A 114 -0.41 -8.79 11.27
N VAL A 115 -0.78 -9.85 10.57
CA VAL A 115 -2.17 -10.22 10.30
C VAL A 115 -2.58 -11.32 11.26
N TYR A 116 -3.67 -11.07 11.96
CA TYR A 116 -4.26 -11.96 12.95
C TYR A 116 -5.38 -12.80 12.33
N PRO A 117 -5.71 -13.95 12.92
CA PRO A 117 -6.79 -14.81 12.44
C PRO A 117 -8.16 -14.11 12.43
N ASP A 118 -8.38 -13.14 13.31
CA ASP A 118 -9.63 -12.35 13.35
C ASP A 118 -9.71 -11.26 12.27
N GLY A 119 -8.70 -11.17 11.40
CA GLY A 119 -8.60 -10.16 10.34
C GLY A 119 -8.10 -8.80 10.82
N SER A 120 -7.77 -8.65 12.11
CA SER A 120 -7.08 -7.47 12.59
C SER A 120 -5.65 -7.40 12.04
N VAL A 121 -5.16 -6.18 11.84
CA VAL A 121 -3.81 -5.92 11.32
C VAL A 121 -3.14 -4.86 12.18
N GLU A 122 -2.00 -5.23 12.76
CA GLU A 122 -1.14 -4.33 13.53
C GLU A 122 0.17 -4.09 12.80
N GLY A 123 0.78 -2.93 13.00
CA GLY A 123 2.08 -2.62 12.39
C GLY A 123 2.29 -1.14 12.14
N GLU A 124 3.24 -0.83 11.28
CA GLU A 124 3.60 0.54 10.91
C GLU A 124 4.23 0.63 9.51
N GLY A 125 4.29 1.86 8.99
CA GLY A 125 4.94 2.15 7.72
C GLY A 125 4.09 1.78 6.49
N THR A 126 4.77 1.68 5.34
CA THR A 126 4.16 1.38 4.05
C THR A 126 3.60 -0.03 3.99
N VAL A 127 4.24 -0.99 4.66
CA VAL A 127 3.78 -2.40 4.71
C VAL A 127 2.38 -2.50 5.31
N LEU A 128 2.10 -1.82 6.42
CA LEU A 128 0.74 -1.77 6.99
C LEU A 128 -0.28 -1.20 5.99
N ARG A 129 0.08 -0.13 5.29
CA ARG A 129 -0.80 0.54 4.32
C ARG A 129 -1.14 -0.37 3.15
N ASP A 130 -0.23 -1.25 2.74
CA ASP A 130 -0.39 -2.12 1.58
C ASP A 130 -1.06 -3.47 1.96
N VAL A 131 -0.78 -3.97 3.17
CA VAL A 131 -1.35 -5.23 3.68
C VAL A 131 -2.81 -5.06 4.12
N LYS A 132 -3.15 -3.98 4.82
CA LYS A 132 -4.50 -3.80 5.39
C LYS A 132 -5.64 -3.89 4.36
N PRO A 133 -5.56 -3.23 3.18
CA PRO A 133 -6.59 -3.39 2.15
C PRO A 133 -6.67 -4.83 1.61
N THR A 134 -5.53 -5.52 1.54
CA THR A 134 -5.46 -6.92 1.07
C THR A 134 -6.20 -7.86 2.02
N VAL A 135 -5.99 -7.70 3.33
CA VAL A 135 -6.69 -8.49 4.36
C VAL A 135 -8.20 -8.27 4.30
N ALA A 136 -8.64 -7.02 4.16
CA ALA A 136 -10.06 -6.69 4.06
C ALA A 136 -10.73 -7.28 2.81
N LEU A 137 -10.00 -7.41 1.69
CA LEU A 137 -10.51 -8.10 0.50
C LEU A 137 -10.53 -9.62 0.71
N CYS A 138 -9.47 -10.18 1.29
CA CYS A 138 -9.37 -11.61 1.54
C CYS A 138 -10.42 -12.13 2.55
N SER A 139 -10.91 -11.26 3.44
CA SER A 139 -12.00 -11.61 4.36
C SER A 139 -13.39 -11.64 3.68
N MET A 140 -13.53 -11.13 2.46
CA MET A 140 -14.77 -11.27 1.69
C MET A 140 -14.82 -12.65 1.05
N GLU A 141 -15.92 -13.37 1.21
CA GLU A 141 -16.11 -14.72 0.66
C GLU A 141 -16.00 -14.73 -0.88
N ASP A 142 -16.64 -13.74 -1.52
CA ASP A 142 -16.68 -13.58 -2.99
C ASP A 142 -15.37 -13.07 -3.62
N PHE A 143 -14.38 -12.70 -2.81
CA PHE A 143 -13.10 -12.26 -3.35
C PHE A 143 -12.32 -13.46 -3.88
N GLU A 144 -11.99 -13.47 -5.16
CA GLU A 144 -11.14 -14.49 -5.77
C GLU A 144 -9.66 -14.13 -5.55
N VAL A 145 -8.95 -14.96 -4.79
CA VAL A 145 -7.52 -14.82 -4.54
C VAL A 145 -6.73 -15.21 -5.78
N ASN A 146 -5.70 -14.42 -6.11
CA ASN A 146 -4.86 -14.69 -7.27
C ASN A 146 -3.84 -15.80 -6.98
N ASP A 147 -3.58 -16.66 -7.98
CA ASP A 147 -2.54 -17.67 -7.88
C ASP A 147 -1.14 -17.03 -7.95
N ALA A 148 -0.40 -17.12 -6.84
CA ALA A 148 1.00 -16.76 -6.80
C ALA A 148 1.87 -17.84 -7.48
N PRO A 149 3.00 -17.47 -8.11
CA PRO A 149 3.98 -18.46 -8.56
C PRO A 149 4.56 -19.26 -7.39
N GLU A 150 4.98 -20.50 -7.66
CA GLU A 150 5.55 -21.41 -6.65
C GLU A 150 6.73 -20.78 -5.90
N THR A 151 7.56 -20.02 -6.61
CA THR A 151 8.67 -19.24 -6.06
C THR A 151 8.42 -17.75 -6.27
N VAL A 152 8.22 -17.02 -5.17
CA VAL A 152 8.17 -15.55 -5.15
C VAL A 152 9.50 -15.05 -4.60
N ARG A 153 10.14 -14.12 -5.31
CA ARG A 153 11.39 -13.49 -4.89
C ARG A 153 11.24 -11.98 -4.96
N LEU A 154 11.82 -11.29 -3.99
CA LEU A 154 12.01 -9.84 -4.11
C LEU A 154 13.01 -9.55 -5.25
N PRO A 155 12.83 -8.46 -6.00
CA PRO A 155 13.77 -8.09 -7.06
C PRO A 155 15.16 -7.87 -6.48
N GLU A 156 16.18 -8.29 -7.23
CA GLU A 156 17.55 -7.98 -6.84
C GLU A 156 17.78 -6.47 -6.96
N PRO A 157 18.65 -5.86 -6.13
CA PRO A 157 19.00 -4.45 -6.24
C PRO A 157 19.40 -4.03 -7.66
N GLU A 158 20.02 -4.93 -8.42
CA GLU A 158 20.49 -4.67 -9.79
C GLU A 158 19.36 -4.63 -10.82
N GLU A 159 18.25 -5.33 -10.56
CA GLU A 159 17.07 -5.41 -11.43
C GLU A 159 16.16 -4.17 -11.32
N VAL A 160 16.43 -3.32 -10.32
CA VAL A 160 15.71 -2.06 -10.12
C VAL A 160 16.10 -1.09 -11.23
N ALA A 161 15.23 -0.99 -12.23
CA ALA A 161 15.39 -0.04 -13.33
C ALA A 161 15.40 1.40 -12.78
N GLN A 162 16.35 2.20 -13.25
CA GLN A 162 16.27 3.65 -13.10
C GLN A 162 15.03 4.10 -13.89
N GLY A 163 14.07 4.75 -13.21
CA GLY A 163 12.65 4.75 -13.61
C GLY A 163 12.30 5.19 -15.04
N THR A 164 11.08 4.85 -15.45
CA THR A 164 10.43 5.16 -16.76
C THR A 164 10.46 6.63 -17.17
N GLY A 165 10.76 7.55 -16.24
CA GLY A 165 10.87 8.99 -16.46
C GLY A 165 12.03 9.43 -17.37
N ASP A 166 13.01 8.55 -17.64
CA ASP A 166 14.18 8.88 -18.45
C ASP A 166 13.83 9.40 -19.85
N PHE A 167 12.82 8.84 -20.51
CA PHE A 167 12.40 9.29 -21.84
C PHE A 167 11.76 10.68 -21.79
N GLY A 168 10.84 10.91 -20.86
CA GLY A 168 10.18 12.22 -20.68
C GLY A 168 11.17 13.31 -20.30
N ASN A 169 12.09 12.98 -19.39
CA ASN A 169 13.18 13.84 -18.98
C ASN A 169 14.09 14.21 -20.16
N ARG A 170 14.42 13.24 -21.02
CA ARG A 170 15.24 13.45 -22.22
C ARG A 170 14.53 14.30 -23.27
N MET A 171 13.22 14.13 -23.44
CA MET A 171 12.41 14.99 -24.32
C MET A 171 12.43 16.44 -23.83
N LEU A 172 12.22 16.67 -22.53
CA LEU A 172 12.29 18.01 -21.94
C LEU A 172 13.70 18.62 -22.03
N GLN A 173 14.77 17.84 -21.92
CA GLN A 173 16.14 18.31 -22.17
C GLN A 173 16.35 18.77 -23.61
N ILE A 174 15.84 18.01 -24.59
CA ILE A 174 15.93 18.39 -26.01
C ILE A 174 15.21 19.72 -26.25
N VAL A 175 14.00 19.86 -25.71
CA VAL A 175 13.22 21.11 -25.81
C VAL A 175 13.97 22.26 -25.12
N ALA A 176 14.45 22.07 -23.89
CA ALA A 176 15.21 23.07 -23.16
C ALA A 176 16.48 23.51 -23.92
N PHE A 177 17.21 22.56 -24.49
CA PHE A 177 18.39 22.82 -25.31
C PHE A 177 18.05 23.61 -26.59
N GLY A 178 16.99 23.22 -27.29
CA GLY A 178 16.49 23.96 -28.45
C GLY A 178 16.06 25.38 -28.10
N GLN A 179 15.43 25.56 -26.94
CA GLN A 179 15.00 26.87 -26.42
C GLN A 179 16.22 27.76 -26.14
N LEU A 180 17.26 27.22 -25.50
CA LEU A 180 18.51 27.95 -25.24
C LEU A 180 19.20 28.36 -26.54
N LEU A 181 19.34 27.43 -27.49
CA LEU A 181 19.90 27.72 -28.81
C LEU A 181 19.10 28.80 -29.54
N GLY A 182 17.77 28.72 -29.53
CA GLY A 182 16.89 29.72 -30.11
C GLY A 182 17.06 31.09 -29.45
N GLY A 183 17.15 31.13 -28.12
CA GLY A 183 17.41 32.34 -27.36
C GLY A 183 18.75 33.00 -27.71
N PHE A 184 19.83 32.22 -27.74
CA PHE A 184 21.16 32.71 -28.13
C PHE A 184 21.19 33.15 -29.60
N ALA A 185 20.53 32.41 -30.50
CA ALA A 185 20.46 32.76 -31.91
C ALA A 185 19.72 34.08 -32.14
N LEU A 186 18.62 34.33 -31.44
CA LEU A 186 17.86 35.58 -31.52
C LEU A 186 18.69 36.77 -31.02
N ILE A 187 19.35 36.63 -29.87
CA ILE A 187 20.19 37.70 -29.32
C ILE A 187 21.42 37.95 -30.20
N GLY A 188 22.05 36.88 -30.70
CA GLY A 188 23.19 36.98 -31.61
C GLY A 188 22.83 37.63 -32.95
N ALA A 189 21.67 37.26 -33.52
CA ALA A 189 21.17 37.87 -34.75
C ALA A 189 20.92 39.37 -34.56
N TRP A 190 20.32 39.77 -33.44
CA TRP A 190 20.11 41.18 -33.08
C TRP A 190 21.43 41.97 -32.98
N LEU A 191 22.51 41.38 -32.48
CA LEU A 191 23.82 42.05 -32.36
C LEU A 191 24.59 42.18 -33.67
N VAL A 192 24.46 41.19 -34.57
CA VAL A 192 25.30 41.08 -35.78
C VAL A 192 24.62 41.68 -37.01
N LEU A 193 23.28 41.64 -37.07
CA LEU A 193 22.54 42.09 -38.23
C LEU A 193 22.05 43.54 -38.04
N PRO A 194 22.53 44.50 -38.85
CA PRO A 194 22.20 45.92 -38.70
C PRO A 194 20.73 46.26 -39.00
N ASP A 195 19.98 45.33 -39.63
CA ASP A 195 18.57 45.53 -39.99
C ASP A 195 17.60 45.17 -38.85
N LEU A 196 18.08 44.60 -37.75
CA LEU A 196 17.27 44.21 -36.59
C LEU A 196 17.41 45.20 -35.42
N ASP A 197 16.90 46.42 -35.59
CA ASP A 197 16.89 47.44 -34.51
C ASP A 197 15.71 47.29 -33.51
N SER A 198 14.85 46.28 -33.68
CA SER A 198 13.66 46.09 -32.84
C SER A 198 14.00 45.45 -31.48
N ILE A 199 13.45 46.01 -30.40
CA ILE A 199 13.57 45.48 -29.03
C ILE A 199 12.87 44.11 -28.84
N ILE A 200 12.00 43.72 -29.78
CA ILE A 200 11.27 42.45 -29.72
C ILE A 200 12.22 41.26 -29.77
N ALA A 201 13.28 41.32 -30.59
CA ALA A 201 14.23 40.22 -30.76
C ALA A 201 15.02 39.89 -29.48
N PRO A 202 15.68 40.86 -28.79
CA PRO A 202 16.37 40.57 -27.54
C PRO A 202 15.40 40.20 -26.41
N LEU A 203 14.18 40.77 -26.37
CA LEU A 203 13.18 40.42 -25.36
C LEU A 203 12.68 38.98 -25.53
N ALA A 204 12.34 38.59 -26.76
CA ALA A 204 11.95 37.21 -27.07
C ALA A 204 13.12 36.25 -26.77
N GLY A 205 14.33 36.57 -27.22
CA GLY A 205 15.53 35.76 -26.97
C GLY A 205 15.78 35.55 -25.48
N LEU A 206 15.66 36.60 -24.66
CA LEU A 206 15.74 36.50 -23.20
C LEU A 206 14.64 35.60 -22.63
N GLY A 207 13.41 35.70 -23.12
CA GLY A 207 12.31 34.81 -22.74
C GLY A 207 12.62 33.34 -23.04
N PHE A 208 13.14 33.05 -24.23
CA PHE A 208 13.62 31.70 -24.62
C PHE A 208 14.72 31.21 -23.66
N LEU A 209 15.70 32.06 -23.32
CA LEU A 209 16.76 31.69 -22.38
C LEU A 209 16.23 31.40 -20.98
N VAL A 210 15.34 32.24 -20.45
CA VAL A 210 14.75 32.07 -19.11
C VAL A 210 13.92 30.77 -19.05
N ILE A 211 13.06 30.54 -20.03
CA ILE A 211 12.22 29.33 -20.08
C ILE A 211 13.10 28.08 -20.25
N GLY A 212 14.08 28.12 -21.16
CA GLY A 212 14.99 27.00 -21.41
C GLY A 212 15.82 26.66 -20.18
N PHE A 213 16.35 27.68 -19.49
CA PHE A 213 17.08 27.50 -18.24
C PHE A 213 16.19 26.92 -17.13
N PHE A 214 14.97 27.44 -16.97
CA PHE A 214 14.01 26.92 -15.99
C PHE A 214 13.70 25.44 -16.23
N LEU A 215 13.40 25.06 -17.48
CA LEU A 215 13.17 23.66 -17.85
C LEU A 215 14.38 22.78 -17.53
N PHE A 216 15.59 23.28 -17.76
CA PHE A 216 16.82 22.55 -17.45
C PHE A 216 16.99 22.29 -15.95
N VAL A 217 16.69 23.28 -15.10
CA VAL A 217 16.73 23.14 -13.64
C VAL A 217 15.70 22.13 -13.14
N VAL A 218 14.46 22.21 -13.63
CA VAL A 218 13.38 21.27 -13.25
C VAL A 218 13.77 19.83 -13.58
N VAL A 219 14.26 19.61 -14.80
CA VAL A 219 14.73 18.31 -15.29
C VAL A 219 15.94 17.80 -14.50
N ALA A 220 16.93 18.66 -14.24
CA ALA A 220 18.12 18.27 -13.49
C ALA A 220 17.76 17.81 -12.07
N ASN A 221 16.82 18.50 -11.43
CA ASN A 221 16.32 18.12 -10.11
C ASN A 221 15.53 16.80 -10.16
N ALA A 222 14.67 16.60 -11.17
CA ALA A 222 13.93 15.35 -11.36
C ALA A 222 14.87 14.16 -11.55
N ARG A 223 15.88 14.28 -12.42
CA ARG A 223 16.87 13.23 -12.67
C ARG A 223 17.67 12.86 -11.41
N LEU A 224 18.07 13.86 -10.65
CA LEU A 224 18.83 13.66 -9.42
C LEU A 224 17.96 12.93 -8.38
N SER A 225 16.71 13.37 -8.22
CA SER A 225 15.71 12.74 -7.33
C SER A 225 15.46 11.28 -7.71
N ASP A 226 15.24 10.98 -8.99
CA ASP A 226 14.96 9.62 -9.46
C ASP A 226 16.15 8.68 -9.26
N ARG A 227 17.37 9.18 -9.49
CA ARG A 227 18.59 8.42 -9.22
C ARG A 227 18.77 8.14 -7.75
N PHE A 228 18.56 9.14 -6.88
CA PHE A 228 18.66 8.95 -5.43
C PHE A 228 17.63 7.96 -4.93
N ARG A 229 16.38 8.04 -5.38
CA ARG A 229 15.33 7.07 -5.01
C ARG A 229 15.70 5.65 -5.43
N ALA A 230 16.25 5.49 -6.64
CA ALA A 230 16.68 4.17 -7.11
C ALA A 230 17.91 3.65 -6.35
N GLU A 231 18.87 4.50 -5.99
CA GLU A 231 20.02 4.12 -5.16
C GLU A 231 19.60 3.79 -3.72
N GLU A 232 18.73 4.60 -3.13
CA GLU A 232 18.14 4.37 -1.82
C GLU A 232 17.40 3.03 -1.82
N TYR A 233 16.51 2.80 -2.78
CA TYR A 233 15.79 1.53 -2.92
C TYR A 233 16.71 0.31 -3.06
N ARG A 234 17.85 0.44 -3.75
CA ARG A 234 18.88 -0.62 -3.80
C ARG A 234 19.52 -0.88 -2.45
N ASP A 235 19.84 0.18 -1.71
CA ASP A 235 20.41 0.04 -0.36
C ASP A 235 19.40 -0.61 0.60
N ARG A 236 18.11 -0.31 0.48
CA ARG A 236 17.04 -0.96 1.26
C ARG A 236 16.96 -2.46 0.98
N LEU A 237 16.97 -2.85 -0.30
CA LEU A 237 17.03 -4.26 -0.70
C LEU A 237 18.32 -4.95 -0.23
N ARG A 238 19.45 -4.25 -0.22
CA ARG A 238 20.70 -4.77 0.35
C ARG A 238 20.60 -4.94 1.85
N VAL A 239 20.01 -4.02 2.59
CA VAL A 239 19.77 -4.18 4.03
C VAL A 239 18.90 -5.40 4.29
N MET A 240 17.83 -5.57 3.52
CA MET A 240 16.99 -6.77 3.57
C MET A 240 17.74 -8.06 3.16
N GLY A 241 18.79 -7.98 2.33
CA GLY A 241 19.56 -9.14 1.84
C GLY A 241 20.92 -9.40 2.53
N LEU A 242 21.47 -8.47 3.33
CA LEU A 242 22.85 -8.53 3.85
C LEU A 242 22.99 -9.25 5.20
N GLU A 243 21.91 -9.47 5.93
CA GLU A 243 21.93 -10.16 7.23
C GLU A 243 21.07 -11.42 7.22
N GLY A 244 21.50 -12.44 6.47
CA GLY A 244 21.27 -13.85 6.83
C GLY A 244 19.85 -14.35 7.14
N GLY A 245 18.80 -13.66 6.70
CA GLY A 245 17.42 -13.99 7.08
C GLY A 245 17.03 -13.54 8.50
N SER A 246 17.75 -12.59 9.11
CA SER A 246 17.34 -11.99 10.39
C SER A 246 16.45 -10.77 10.16
N ARG A 247 15.35 -10.71 10.92
CA ARG A 247 14.40 -9.59 10.88
C ARG A 247 15.03 -8.28 11.39
N PRO A 248 14.63 -7.12 10.86
CA PRO A 248 15.00 -5.82 11.44
C PRO A 248 14.61 -5.71 12.92
N GLU A 249 15.39 -4.95 13.71
CA GLU A 249 15.22 -4.84 15.17
C GLU A 249 13.83 -4.31 15.60
N PHE A 250 13.17 -3.51 14.76
CA PHE A 250 11.85 -2.97 15.05
C PHE A 250 10.71 -3.97 14.81
N VAL A 251 10.97 -5.09 14.13
CA VAL A 251 9.97 -6.11 13.86
C VAL A 251 9.74 -6.95 15.13
N PRO A 252 8.48 -7.19 15.53
CA PRO A 252 8.19 -7.98 16.71
C PRO A 252 8.78 -9.40 16.64
N THR A 253 9.14 -9.92 17.81
CA THR A 253 9.63 -11.28 18.00
C THR A 253 8.44 -12.21 18.25
N PHE A 254 8.46 -13.39 17.66
CA PHE A 254 7.41 -14.40 17.74
C PHE A 254 7.95 -15.73 18.30
N ASP A 255 7.04 -16.63 18.69
CA ASP A 255 7.41 -17.94 19.21
C ASP A 255 8.06 -18.79 18.10
N GLY A 256 9.26 -19.30 18.36
CA GLY A 256 9.95 -20.19 17.42
C GLY A 256 10.69 -19.49 16.28
N ASP A 257 10.99 -18.19 16.42
CA ASP A 257 11.70 -17.36 15.43
C ASP A 257 13.00 -17.93 14.86
N GLU A 258 13.65 -18.87 15.56
CA GLU A 258 14.88 -19.51 15.09
C GLU A 258 14.67 -20.48 13.89
N ASN A 259 13.43 -20.82 13.51
CA ASN A 259 13.13 -21.80 12.45
C ASN A 259 11.98 -21.40 11.49
N VAL A 260 11.59 -20.13 11.44
CA VAL A 260 10.52 -19.70 10.52
C VAL A 260 11.08 -19.62 9.10
N ALA A 261 10.55 -20.45 8.20
CA ALA A 261 10.89 -20.39 6.79
C ALA A 261 10.19 -19.18 6.16
N SER A 262 10.97 -18.32 5.50
CA SER A 262 10.40 -17.22 4.71
C SER A 262 9.59 -17.76 3.54
N LEU A 263 8.41 -17.19 3.34
CA LEU A 263 7.52 -17.51 2.23
C LEU A 263 7.96 -16.80 0.94
N VAL A 264 8.78 -15.75 1.04
CA VAL A 264 9.37 -15.02 -0.09
C VAL A 264 10.88 -15.20 -0.02
N GLU A 265 11.48 -15.78 -1.05
CA GLU A 265 12.93 -15.96 -1.05
C GLU A 265 13.62 -14.58 -1.12
N ALA A 266 14.54 -14.36 -0.18
CA ALA A 266 15.45 -13.24 -0.24
C ALA A 266 16.28 -13.31 -1.55
N PRO A 267 16.76 -12.19 -2.09
CA PRO A 267 17.58 -12.19 -3.31
C PRO A 267 18.76 -13.17 -3.16
N GLU A 268 18.93 -14.05 -4.16
CA GLU A 268 20.04 -15.02 -4.16
C GLU A 268 21.35 -14.25 -4.10
N ARG A 269 22.21 -14.61 -3.14
CA ARG A 269 23.59 -14.14 -3.16
C ARG A 269 24.23 -14.77 -4.38
N ASP A 270 24.42 -14.01 -5.45
CA ASP A 270 25.40 -14.40 -6.44
C ASP A 270 26.71 -14.51 -5.66
N ALA A 271 27.17 -15.75 -5.47
CA ALA A 271 28.38 -16.03 -4.75
C ALA A 271 29.49 -15.39 -5.56
N LEU A 272 29.81 -14.13 -5.21
CA LEU A 272 31.02 -13.44 -5.62
C LEU A 272 32.13 -14.44 -5.36
N SER A 273 32.54 -15.08 -6.44
CA SER A 273 33.44 -16.20 -6.41
C SER A 273 34.73 -15.63 -5.86
N SER A 274 34.96 -15.93 -4.60
CA SER A 274 36.24 -15.92 -3.94
C SER A 274 37.10 -16.98 -4.65
N GLU A 275 37.53 -16.69 -5.87
CA GLU A 275 38.58 -17.42 -6.56
C GLU A 275 39.48 -16.43 -7.29
N GLY A 276 40.69 -16.23 -6.76
CA GLY A 276 41.89 -15.90 -7.53
C GLY A 276 42.29 -14.44 -7.62
#